data_AF-A0A9C9EL82-F1
#
_entry.id   AF-A0A9C9EL82-F1
#
_cell.length_a   1.000
_cell.length_b   1.000
_cell.length_c   1.000
_cell.angle_alpha   90.00
_cell.angle_beta   90.00
_cell.angle_gamma   90.00
#
_symmetry.space_group_name_H-M   'P 1'
#
loop_
_entity.id
_entity.type
_entity.pdbx_description
1 polymer ?
#
loop_
_entity_poly.entity_id
_entity_poly.type
_entity_poly.pdbx_seq_one_letter_code
_entity_poly.pdbx_strand_id
1 'polypeptide(L)'
;MATHLENIEDILSFIAKDTSAETMLDALYKKIRFLVERYIVLRDAENFTAYFKFLLSTDKLPKELVFNNKLIQAFINRTYADSKEEIQNFRGDILYRYLSKSLVKGAEIKAGALDELENIIKREKAPSLEILKERVRIAMILKWLQGPLETQLSGGLRDYITFLATIYGQYKTDRVYNVDWQPYDISDEDMAVLNSEYAVFELSLMEAIKLIREARARKPRSNNYKDQFRIVLISLDNLVRLAKKGELDSPHAFRDKMIVATTLIYIQDEFVEKDPELKKLIQLFVSLYYQFRDKHYTSVEKKRVGIKES
;
A
#
# COMPACT_ATOMS: atom_id res chain seq x y z
N MET A 1 3.48 -9.55 24.29
CA MET A 1 3.03 -9.49 22.88
C MET A 1 1.96 -8.41 22.82
N ALA A 2 2.08 -7.44 21.91
CA ALA A 2 1.06 -6.39 21.78
C ALA A 2 -0.27 -6.99 21.30
N THR A 3 -1.39 -6.54 21.85
CA THR A 3 -2.75 -6.91 21.41
C THR A 3 -3.07 -6.30 20.04
N HIS A 4 -4.10 -6.81 19.35
CA HIS A 4 -4.49 -6.24 18.06
C HIS A 4 -4.90 -4.76 18.17
N LEU A 5 -5.60 -4.38 19.25
CA LEU A 5 -5.98 -3.00 19.51
C LEU A 5 -4.77 -2.09 19.75
N GLU A 6 -3.71 -2.57 20.41
CA GLU A 6 -2.47 -1.81 20.57
C GLU A 6 -1.79 -1.52 19.23
N ASN A 7 -1.73 -2.52 18.34
CA ASN A 7 -1.17 -2.33 17.00
C ASN A 7 -2.03 -1.38 16.15
N ILE A 8 -3.36 -1.48 16.24
CA ILE A 8 -4.27 -0.57 15.52
C ILE A 8 -4.11 0.87 16.02
N GLU A 9 -4.01 1.08 17.33
CA GLU A 9 -3.75 2.41 17.91
C GLU A 9 -2.40 2.99 17.48
N ASP A 10 -1.35 2.17 17.48
CA ASP A 10 0.00 2.56 17.05
C ASP A 10 -0.01 2.96 15.57
N ILE A 11 -0.69 2.20 14.71
CA ILE A 11 -0.87 2.55 13.29
C ILE A 11 -1.60 3.88 13.13
N LEU A 12 -2.75 4.08 13.80
CA LEU A 12 -3.50 5.34 13.67
C LEU A 12 -2.70 6.54 14.22
N SER A 13 -1.99 6.35 15.33
CA SER A 13 -1.14 7.38 15.92
C SER A 13 0.03 7.76 15.01
N PHE A 14 0.63 6.79 14.32
CA PHE A 14 1.64 7.03 13.29
C PHE A 14 1.10 7.92 12.17
N ILE A 15 -0.10 7.63 11.66
CA ILE A 15 -0.73 8.43 10.60
C ILE A 15 -0.96 9.86 11.07
N ALA A 16 -1.45 10.05 12.30
CA ALA A 16 -1.75 11.37 12.85
C ALA A 16 -0.49 12.23 13.04
N LYS A 17 0.64 11.60 13.37
CA LYS A 17 1.91 12.30 13.60
C LYS A 17 2.59 12.72 12.29
N ASP A 18 2.52 11.88 11.27
CA ASP A 18 3.35 11.99 10.06
C ASP A 18 2.58 12.48 8.83
N THR A 19 1.38 13.04 9.01
CA THR A 19 0.56 13.59 7.93
C THR A 19 0.18 15.03 8.26
N SER A 20 0.26 15.92 7.28
CA SER A 20 -0.31 17.27 7.32
C SER A 20 -0.86 17.61 5.94
N ALA A 21 -1.76 18.58 5.83
CA ALA A 21 -2.30 19.01 4.54
C ALA A 21 -1.20 19.34 3.51
N GLU A 22 -0.21 20.15 3.92
CA GLU A 22 0.89 20.59 3.06
C GLU A 22 1.78 19.44 2.58
N THR A 23 1.98 18.43 3.43
CA THR A 23 2.94 17.35 3.14
C THR A 23 2.27 16.08 2.63
N MET A 24 0.95 15.98 2.66
CA MET A 24 0.25 14.71 2.43
C MET A 24 0.50 14.13 1.04
N LEU A 25 0.34 14.93 -0.01
CA LEU A 25 0.52 14.48 -1.39
C LEU A 25 1.99 14.18 -1.68
N ASP A 26 2.88 15.01 -1.17
CA ASP A 26 4.32 14.85 -1.27
C ASP A 26 4.82 13.58 -0.56
N ALA A 27 4.31 13.33 0.65
CA ALA A 27 4.57 12.12 1.42
C ALA A 27 4.01 10.89 0.71
N LEU A 28 2.80 10.98 0.15
CA LEU A 28 2.18 9.93 -0.64
C LEU A 28 3.02 9.59 -1.88
N TYR A 29 3.39 10.59 -2.68
CA TYR A 29 4.23 10.41 -3.87
C TYR A 29 5.58 9.81 -3.50
N LYS A 30 6.34 10.43 -2.58
CA LYS A 30 7.67 9.94 -2.17
C LYS A 30 7.59 8.51 -1.66
N LYS A 31 6.56 8.16 -0.89
CA LYS A 31 6.42 6.81 -0.33
C LYS A 31 6.01 5.77 -1.36
N ILE A 32 5.01 6.06 -2.19
CA ILE A 32 4.58 5.15 -3.27
C ILE A 32 5.75 4.92 -4.22
N ARG A 33 6.45 6.00 -4.63
CA ARG A 33 7.64 5.91 -5.46
C ARG A 33 8.71 5.02 -4.85
N PHE A 34 9.07 5.26 -3.59
CA PHE A 34 10.05 4.44 -2.89
C PHE A 34 9.63 2.96 -2.85
N LEU A 35 8.39 2.64 -2.50
CA LEU A 35 7.90 1.26 -2.41
C LEU A 35 7.93 0.56 -3.76
N VAL A 36 7.48 1.24 -4.81
CA VAL A 36 7.43 0.71 -6.18
C VAL A 36 8.84 0.51 -6.73
N GLU A 37 9.69 1.54 -6.69
CA GLU A 37 11.07 1.43 -7.16
C GLU A 37 11.81 0.34 -6.39
N ARG A 38 11.64 0.27 -5.07
CA ARG A 38 12.23 -0.79 -4.23
C ARG A 38 11.74 -2.17 -4.64
N TYR A 39 10.43 -2.35 -4.81
CA TYR A 39 9.84 -3.62 -5.24
C TYR A 39 10.44 -4.11 -6.57
N ILE A 40 10.51 -3.20 -7.55
CA ILE A 40 11.01 -3.53 -8.87
C ILE A 40 12.49 -3.95 -8.78
N VAL A 41 13.32 -3.25 -8.00
CA VAL A 41 14.75 -3.60 -7.82
C VAL A 41 14.93 -4.95 -7.12
N LEU A 42 14.13 -5.24 -6.10
CA LEU A 42 14.17 -6.54 -5.43
C LEU A 42 13.78 -7.68 -6.36
N ARG A 43 12.75 -7.47 -7.19
CA ARG A 43 12.36 -8.44 -8.23
C ARG A 43 13.49 -8.68 -9.23
N ASP A 44 14.19 -7.63 -9.65
CA ASP A 44 15.33 -7.81 -10.57
C ASP A 44 16.47 -8.58 -9.91
N ALA A 45 16.74 -8.31 -8.63
CA ALA A 45 17.74 -9.03 -7.88
C ALA A 45 17.37 -10.51 -7.70
N GLU A 46 16.09 -10.84 -7.52
CA GLU A 46 15.60 -12.23 -7.51
C GLU A 46 15.78 -12.90 -8.86
N ASN A 47 15.38 -12.22 -9.94
CA ASN A 47 15.53 -12.73 -11.29
C ASN A 47 17.00 -12.93 -11.65
N PHE A 48 17.88 -11.99 -11.25
CA PHE A 48 19.32 -12.11 -11.37
C PHE A 48 19.83 -13.36 -10.64
N THR A 49 19.44 -13.51 -9.37
CA THR A 49 19.86 -14.64 -8.52
C THR A 49 19.40 -15.97 -9.12
N ALA A 50 18.13 -16.08 -9.51
CA ALA A 50 17.56 -17.28 -10.11
C ALA A 50 18.22 -17.62 -11.45
N TYR A 51 18.44 -16.62 -12.31
CA TYR A 51 19.08 -16.80 -13.60
C TYR A 51 20.52 -17.31 -13.46
N PHE A 52 21.32 -16.69 -12.59
CA PHE A 52 22.71 -17.12 -12.41
C PHE A 52 22.85 -18.43 -11.64
N LYS A 53 21.92 -18.77 -10.73
CA LYS A 53 21.84 -20.12 -10.16
C LYS A 53 21.55 -21.17 -11.22
N PHE A 54 20.59 -20.89 -12.10
CA PHE A 54 20.29 -21.76 -13.23
C PHE A 54 21.52 -21.95 -14.12
N LEU A 55 22.19 -20.86 -14.52
CA LEU A 55 23.42 -20.97 -15.32
C LEU A 55 24.50 -21.79 -14.63
N LEU A 56 24.76 -21.56 -13.34
CA LEU A 56 25.74 -22.31 -12.55
C LEU A 56 25.41 -23.81 -12.43
N SER A 57 24.14 -24.18 -12.58
CA SER A 57 23.70 -25.58 -12.58
C SER A 57 23.87 -26.31 -13.92
N THR A 58 24.28 -25.60 -14.98
CA THR A 58 24.45 -26.19 -16.32
C THR A 58 25.92 -26.40 -16.66
N ASP A 59 26.25 -27.55 -17.30
CA ASP A 59 27.62 -27.91 -17.68
C ASP A 59 28.25 -27.02 -18.78
N LYS A 60 27.51 -26.03 -19.31
CA LYS A 60 27.91 -25.19 -20.45
C LYS A 60 28.20 -23.73 -20.07
N LEU A 61 28.71 -23.48 -18.87
CA LEU A 61 29.07 -22.12 -18.45
C LEU A 61 30.23 -21.55 -19.30
N PRO A 62 30.09 -20.33 -19.84
CA PRO A 62 31.24 -19.52 -20.21
C PRO A 62 32.10 -19.27 -18.96
N LYS A 63 33.42 -19.25 -19.15
CA LYS A 63 34.43 -19.01 -18.10
C LYS A 63 34.04 -17.88 -17.12
N GLU A 64 34.27 -18.14 -15.83
CA GLU A 64 34.23 -17.23 -14.67
C GLU A 64 33.26 -16.04 -14.82
N LEU A 65 32.04 -16.21 -14.30
CA LEU A 65 31.06 -15.12 -14.20
C LEU A 65 31.54 -14.10 -13.17
N VAL A 66 32.09 -12.97 -13.62
CA VAL A 66 32.61 -11.93 -12.74
C VAL A 66 31.57 -10.82 -12.50
N PHE A 67 31.31 -10.49 -11.24
CA PHE A 67 30.44 -9.37 -10.86
C PHE A 67 31.03 -8.03 -11.30
N ASN A 68 30.42 -7.42 -12.30
CA ASN A 68 30.77 -6.09 -12.81
C ASN A 68 29.57 -5.46 -13.53
N ASN A 69 29.67 -4.18 -13.89
CA ASN A 69 28.58 -3.47 -14.55
C ASN A 69 28.18 -4.09 -15.90
N LYS A 70 29.14 -4.66 -16.66
CA LYS A 70 28.85 -5.30 -17.95
C LYS A 70 27.98 -6.54 -17.78
N LEU A 71 28.23 -7.34 -16.74
CA LEU A 71 27.41 -8.52 -16.42
C LEU A 71 25.97 -8.10 -16.09
N ILE A 72 25.82 -7.06 -15.27
CA ILE A 72 24.51 -6.54 -14.89
C ILE A 72 23.78 -5.98 -16.12
N GLN A 73 24.45 -5.19 -16.95
CA GLN A 73 23.85 -4.63 -18.15
C GLN A 73 23.45 -5.73 -19.14
N ALA A 74 24.29 -6.76 -19.32
CA ALA A 74 23.96 -7.90 -20.18
C ALA A 74 22.70 -8.65 -19.67
N PHE A 75 22.58 -8.83 -18.36
CA PHE A 75 21.38 -9.40 -17.74
C PHE A 75 20.14 -8.53 -17.96
N ILE A 76 20.24 -7.22 -17.77
CA ILE A 76 19.13 -6.28 -17.96
C ILE A 76 18.71 -6.19 -19.42
N ASN A 77 19.66 -6.07 -20.35
CA ASN A 77 19.37 -6.05 -21.79
C ASN A 77 18.65 -7.32 -22.24
N ARG A 78 19.00 -8.47 -21.68
CA ARG A 78 18.29 -9.73 -21.95
C ARG A 78 16.89 -9.76 -21.34
N THR A 79 16.74 -9.26 -20.11
CA THR A 79 15.48 -9.31 -19.35
C THR A 79 14.46 -8.31 -19.89
N TYR A 80 14.93 -7.17 -20.40
CA TYR A 80 14.12 -6.04 -20.86
C TYR A 80 14.36 -5.72 -22.34
N ALA A 81 14.56 -6.75 -23.17
CA ALA A 81 14.96 -6.59 -24.58
C ALA A 81 14.03 -5.67 -25.38
N ASP A 82 12.73 -5.67 -25.09
CA ASP A 82 11.72 -4.84 -25.78
C ASP A 82 11.56 -3.43 -25.18
N SER A 83 12.33 -3.08 -24.14
CA SER A 83 12.31 -1.76 -23.52
C SER A 83 13.28 -0.80 -24.22
N LYS A 84 13.02 0.50 -24.09
CA LYS A 84 13.95 1.54 -24.57
C LYS A 84 15.30 1.45 -23.87
N GLU A 85 16.37 1.83 -24.57
CA GLU A 85 17.75 1.76 -24.06
C GLU A 85 17.93 2.59 -22.78
N GLU A 86 17.27 3.74 -22.67
CA GLU A 86 17.35 4.58 -21.46
C GLU A 86 16.79 3.86 -20.23
N ILE A 87 15.71 3.08 -20.41
CA ILE A 87 15.13 2.26 -19.34
C ILE A 87 16.12 1.15 -18.99
N GLN A 88 16.67 0.44 -19.97
CA GLN A 88 17.64 -0.62 -19.72
C GLN A 88 18.88 -0.10 -18.95
N ASN A 89 19.42 1.05 -19.34
CA ASN A 89 20.58 1.66 -18.67
C ASN A 89 20.25 2.08 -17.24
N PHE A 90 19.12 2.78 -17.04
CA PHE A 90 18.66 3.18 -15.71
C PHE A 90 18.49 1.98 -14.76
N ARG A 91 17.92 0.89 -15.27
CA ARG A 91 17.63 -0.31 -14.48
C ARG A 91 18.92 -1.09 -14.18
N GLY A 92 19.85 -1.13 -15.14
CA GLY A 92 21.20 -1.65 -14.95
C GLY A 92 21.94 -0.95 -13.81
N ASP A 93 21.95 0.39 -13.83
CA ASP A 93 22.62 1.19 -12.81
C ASP A 93 22.01 1.01 -11.41
N ILE A 94 20.67 0.91 -11.31
CA ILE A 94 20.04 0.67 -10.02
C ILE A 94 20.35 -0.74 -9.50
N LEU A 95 20.21 -1.77 -10.35
CA LEU A 95 20.49 -3.14 -9.95
C LEU A 95 21.96 -3.31 -9.54
N TYR A 96 22.90 -2.74 -10.30
CA TYR A 96 24.32 -2.78 -9.97
C TYR A 96 24.60 -2.14 -8.61
N ARG A 97 24.06 -0.94 -8.35
CA ARG A 97 24.19 -0.25 -7.05
C ARG A 97 23.58 -1.03 -5.89
N TYR A 98 22.48 -1.75 -6.14
CA TYR A 98 21.86 -2.60 -5.13
C TYR A 98 22.74 -3.81 -4.82
N LEU A 99 23.14 -4.56 -5.84
CA LEU A 99 23.94 -5.78 -5.68
C LEU A 99 25.34 -5.50 -5.15
N SER A 100 25.94 -4.35 -5.47
CA SER A 100 27.29 -3.98 -5.01
C SER A 100 27.40 -3.77 -3.50
N LYS A 101 26.28 -3.73 -2.78
CA LYS A 101 26.26 -3.71 -1.31
C LYS A 101 26.61 -5.07 -0.70
N SER A 102 26.40 -6.14 -1.47
CA SER A 102 26.58 -7.53 -1.01
C SER A 102 27.64 -8.27 -1.83
N LEU A 103 27.85 -7.87 -3.09
CA LEU A 103 28.84 -8.45 -3.99
C LEU A 103 30.00 -7.49 -4.22
N VAL A 104 31.23 -7.98 -4.05
CA VAL A 104 32.45 -7.20 -4.31
C VAL A 104 32.70 -7.13 -5.81
N LYS A 105 32.96 -5.94 -6.34
CA LYS A 105 33.32 -5.75 -7.77
C LYS A 105 34.53 -6.60 -8.12
N GLY A 106 34.44 -7.37 -9.20
CA GLY A 106 35.49 -8.30 -9.63
C GLY A 106 35.42 -9.67 -8.97
N ALA A 107 34.52 -9.89 -8.01
CA ALA A 107 34.32 -11.21 -7.42
C ALA A 107 33.61 -12.15 -8.40
N GLU A 108 33.98 -13.41 -8.35
CA GLU A 108 33.31 -14.47 -9.08
C GLU A 108 31.91 -14.74 -8.48
N ILE A 109 30.90 -14.87 -9.33
CA ILE A 109 29.55 -15.24 -8.96
C ILE A 109 29.52 -16.74 -8.69
N LYS A 110 29.49 -17.09 -7.41
CA LYS A 110 29.40 -18.48 -6.91
C LYS A 110 28.04 -18.76 -6.30
N ALA A 111 27.66 -20.03 -6.22
CA ALA A 111 26.40 -20.47 -5.62
C ALA A 111 26.20 -19.89 -4.21
N GLY A 112 27.22 -19.94 -3.35
CA GLY A 112 27.14 -19.38 -1.99
C GLY A 112 26.84 -17.88 -1.95
N ALA A 113 27.43 -17.07 -2.84
CA ALA A 113 27.14 -15.64 -2.92
C ALA A 113 25.70 -15.36 -3.39
N LEU A 114 25.17 -16.21 -4.27
CA LEU A 114 23.78 -16.14 -4.71
C LEU A 114 22.79 -16.58 -3.61
N ASP A 115 23.16 -17.57 -2.78
CA ASP A 115 22.38 -17.98 -1.61
C ASP A 115 22.33 -16.86 -0.55
N GLU A 116 23.44 -16.17 -0.32
CA GLU A 116 23.49 -15.00 0.56
C GLU A 116 22.59 -13.87 0.05
N LEU A 117 22.65 -13.57 -1.25
CA LEU A 117 21.76 -12.58 -1.88
C LEU A 117 20.29 -12.95 -1.72
N GLU A 118 19.92 -14.21 -1.97
CA GLU A 118 18.55 -14.69 -1.79
C GLU A 118 18.08 -14.48 -0.34
N ASN A 119 18.94 -14.78 0.63
CA ASN A 119 18.64 -14.57 2.05
C ASN A 119 18.53 -13.10 2.44
N ILE A 120 19.29 -12.19 1.80
CA ILE A 120 19.16 -10.75 1.99
C ILE A 120 17.83 -10.27 1.44
N ILE A 121 17.49 -10.64 0.20
CA ILE A 121 16.24 -10.27 -0.45
C ILE A 121 15.03 -10.76 0.37
N LYS A 122 15.04 -12.03 0.82
CA LYS A 122 13.98 -12.59 1.67
C LYS A 122 13.79 -11.78 2.95
N ARG A 123 14.89 -11.38 3.60
CA ARG A 123 14.83 -10.55 4.82
C ARG A 123 14.28 -9.16 4.55
N GLU A 124 14.66 -8.54 3.43
CA GLU A 124 14.17 -7.20 3.07
C GLU A 124 12.69 -7.20 2.64
N LYS A 125 12.19 -8.32 2.11
CA LYS A 125 10.77 -8.51 1.77
C LYS A 125 9.91 -8.94 2.94
N ALA A 126 10.51 -9.32 4.07
CA ALA A 126 9.79 -9.83 5.21
C ALA A 126 8.75 -8.82 5.70
N PRO A 127 7.51 -9.25 5.99
CA PRO A 127 6.48 -8.35 6.49
C PRO A 127 6.89 -7.80 7.86
N SER A 128 6.60 -6.52 8.09
CA SER A 128 6.90 -5.84 9.35
C SER A 128 5.80 -4.83 9.68
N LEU A 129 5.66 -4.51 10.97
CA LEU A 129 4.72 -3.51 11.42
C LEU A 129 4.98 -2.14 10.77
N GLU A 130 6.24 -1.78 10.53
CA GLU A 130 6.61 -0.52 9.87
C GLU A 130 6.14 -0.47 8.41
N ILE A 131 6.31 -1.56 7.65
CA ILE A 131 5.75 -1.66 6.29
C ILE A 131 4.22 -1.59 6.34
N LEU A 132 3.60 -2.20 7.33
CA LEU A 132 2.15 -2.20 7.50
C LEU A 132 1.58 -0.82 7.85
N LYS A 133 2.19 -0.09 8.79
CA LYS A 133 1.86 1.31 9.11
C LYS A 133 1.83 2.17 7.86
N GLU A 134 2.83 2.01 7.01
CA GLU A 134 2.96 2.75 5.76
C GLU A 134 1.88 2.39 4.74
N ARG A 135 1.55 1.09 4.61
CA ARG A 135 0.47 0.62 3.75
C ARG A 135 -0.89 1.20 4.19
N VAL A 136 -1.13 1.26 5.51
CA VAL A 136 -2.36 1.85 6.04
C VAL A 136 -2.38 3.36 5.81
N ARG A 137 -1.27 4.07 6.06
CA ARG A 137 -1.16 5.51 5.79
C ARG A 137 -1.52 5.85 4.34
N ILE A 138 -0.90 5.17 3.38
CA ILE A 138 -1.18 5.33 1.95
C ILE A 138 -2.67 5.07 1.66
N ALA A 139 -3.22 3.97 2.18
CA ALA A 139 -4.61 3.61 1.94
C ALA A 139 -5.60 4.63 2.54
N MET A 140 -5.32 5.18 3.72
CA MET A 140 -6.18 6.17 4.39
C MET A 140 -6.14 7.51 3.67
N ILE A 141 -4.95 7.97 3.29
CA ILE A 141 -4.78 9.19 2.50
C ILE A 141 -5.50 9.07 1.15
N LEU A 142 -5.26 7.98 0.40
CA LEU A 142 -5.93 7.77 -0.88
C LEU A 142 -7.43 7.69 -0.73
N LYS A 143 -7.94 6.98 0.28
CA LYS A 143 -9.38 6.88 0.54
C LYS A 143 -10.03 8.22 0.83
N TRP A 144 -9.32 9.11 1.53
CA TRP A 144 -9.81 10.46 1.80
C TRP A 144 -9.82 11.32 0.53
N LEU A 145 -8.70 11.34 -0.20
CA LEU A 145 -8.53 12.10 -1.44
C LEU A 145 -9.50 11.66 -2.55
N GLN A 146 -9.74 10.35 -2.69
CA GLN A 146 -10.63 9.77 -3.71
C GLN A 146 -12.09 9.62 -3.24
N GLY A 147 -12.39 10.00 -1.99
CA GLY A 147 -13.73 9.91 -1.43
C GLY A 147 -14.34 11.30 -1.27
N PRO A 148 -14.43 11.84 -0.04
CA PRO A 148 -15.06 13.15 0.22
C PRO A 148 -14.52 14.33 -0.60
N LEU A 149 -13.26 14.25 -1.05
CA LEU A 149 -12.60 15.33 -1.78
C LEU A 149 -12.66 15.24 -3.29
N GLU A 150 -12.98 14.07 -3.85
CA GLU A 150 -12.83 13.84 -5.29
C GLU A 150 -13.61 14.86 -6.14
N THR A 151 -14.77 15.32 -5.68
CA THR A 151 -15.57 16.30 -6.45
C THR A 151 -15.15 17.75 -6.24
N GLN A 152 -14.27 18.03 -5.27
CA GLN A 152 -13.84 19.38 -4.89
C GLN A 152 -12.48 19.77 -5.47
N LEU A 153 -11.67 18.78 -5.87
CA LEU A 153 -10.33 18.98 -6.42
C LEU A 153 -10.36 19.26 -7.92
N SER A 154 -9.34 19.99 -8.40
CA SER A 154 -9.14 20.26 -9.83
C SER A 154 -8.99 18.97 -10.66
N GLY A 155 -9.26 19.04 -11.96
CA GLY A 155 -9.06 17.90 -12.87
C GLY A 155 -7.64 17.33 -12.82
N GLY A 156 -6.63 18.21 -12.89
CA GLY A 156 -5.23 17.80 -12.88
C GLY A 156 -4.84 17.06 -11.60
N LEU A 157 -5.27 17.55 -10.43
CA LEU A 157 -4.93 16.91 -9.17
C LEU A 157 -5.62 15.55 -9.01
N ARG A 158 -6.87 15.42 -9.48
CA ARG A 158 -7.59 14.14 -9.47
C ARG A 158 -6.93 13.10 -10.35
N ASP A 159 -6.49 13.50 -11.54
CA ASP A 159 -5.75 12.62 -12.45
C ASP A 159 -4.43 12.16 -11.81
N TYR A 160 -3.73 13.07 -11.13
CA TYR A 160 -2.50 12.74 -10.41
C TYR A 160 -2.73 11.79 -9.23
N ILE A 161 -3.76 12.01 -8.41
CA ILE A 161 -4.15 11.09 -7.32
C ILE A 161 -4.52 9.72 -7.88
N THR A 162 -5.25 9.68 -9.00
CA THR A 162 -5.63 8.44 -9.69
C THR A 162 -4.41 7.70 -10.23
N PHE A 163 -3.43 8.42 -10.77
CA PHE A 163 -2.13 7.86 -11.18
C PHE A 163 -1.41 7.21 -10.00
N LEU A 164 -1.28 7.91 -8.86
CA LEU A 164 -0.66 7.38 -7.65
C LEU A 164 -1.39 6.13 -7.12
N ALA A 165 -2.72 6.17 -7.06
CA ALA A 165 -3.55 5.05 -6.62
C ALA A 165 -3.40 3.84 -7.55
N THR A 166 -3.38 4.07 -8.86
CA THR A 166 -3.24 3.02 -9.88
C THR A 166 -1.89 2.32 -9.75
N ILE A 167 -0.80 3.08 -9.64
CA ILE A 167 0.55 2.51 -9.48
C ILE A 167 0.65 1.73 -8.18
N TYR A 168 0.13 2.29 -7.07
CA TYR A 168 0.15 1.59 -5.80
C TYR A 168 -0.66 0.28 -5.87
N GLY A 169 -1.82 0.28 -6.52
CA GLY A 169 -2.63 -0.92 -6.76
C GLY A 169 -1.90 -1.97 -7.61
N GLN A 170 -1.20 -1.54 -8.67
CA GLN A 170 -0.38 -2.43 -9.50
C GLN A 170 0.81 -3.01 -8.71
N TYR A 171 1.46 -2.20 -7.87
CA TYR A 171 2.48 -2.68 -6.95
C TYR A 171 1.93 -3.76 -5.99
N LYS A 172 0.77 -3.51 -5.36
CA LYS A 172 0.14 -4.45 -4.43
C LYS A 172 -0.31 -5.77 -5.08
N THR A 173 -0.37 -5.82 -6.41
CA THR A 173 -0.76 -7.01 -7.19
C THR A 173 0.40 -7.56 -8.01
N ASP A 174 1.63 -7.12 -7.74
CA ASP A 174 2.86 -7.55 -8.41
C ASP A 174 2.91 -7.29 -9.94
N ARG A 175 2.10 -6.35 -10.42
CA ARG A 175 1.90 -6.04 -11.85
C ARG A 175 2.68 -4.82 -12.35
N VAL A 176 3.45 -4.16 -11.50
CA VAL A 176 4.23 -2.98 -11.90
C VAL A 176 5.60 -3.39 -12.46
N TYR A 177 5.90 -2.96 -13.69
CA TYR A 177 7.15 -3.29 -14.37
C TYR A 177 8.10 -2.11 -14.48
N ASN A 178 7.57 -0.94 -14.78
CA ASN A 178 8.27 0.34 -14.80
C ASN A 178 7.24 1.47 -14.61
N VAL A 179 7.69 2.63 -14.13
CA VAL A 179 6.85 3.81 -13.94
C VAL A 179 7.63 5.05 -14.36
N ASP A 180 7.00 5.92 -15.15
CA ASP A 180 7.51 7.26 -15.41
C ASP A 180 6.96 8.21 -14.34
N TRP A 181 7.83 8.67 -13.45
CA TRP A 181 7.44 9.51 -12.32
C TRP A 181 7.42 10.98 -12.72
N GLN A 182 6.24 11.57 -12.73
CA GLN A 182 6.09 13.01 -12.93
C GLN A 182 5.82 13.69 -11.59
N PRO A 183 6.61 14.70 -11.20
CA PRO A 183 6.21 15.58 -10.09
C PRO A 183 4.96 16.35 -10.52
N TYR A 184 4.06 16.60 -9.56
CA TYR A 184 2.88 17.42 -9.76
C TYR A 184 2.93 18.61 -8.81
N ASP A 185 2.76 19.80 -9.36
CA ASP A 185 2.71 21.03 -8.57
C ASP A 185 1.24 21.33 -8.24
N ILE A 186 0.95 21.49 -6.95
CA ILE A 186 -0.42 21.65 -6.47
C ILE A 186 -0.78 23.13 -6.58
N SER A 187 -1.90 23.43 -7.23
CA SER A 187 -2.39 24.81 -7.33
C SER A 187 -2.76 25.38 -5.95
N ASP A 188 -2.68 26.71 -5.79
CA ASP A 188 -3.09 27.39 -4.56
C ASP A 188 -4.57 27.11 -4.20
N GLU A 189 -5.42 26.96 -5.22
CA GLU A 189 -6.84 26.62 -5.07
C GLU A 189 -7.02 25.22 -4.48
N ASP A 190 -6.33 24.21 -5.03
CA ASP A 190 -6.35 22.85 -4.51
C ASP A 190 -5.74 22.78 -3.11
N MET A 191 -4.65 23.53 -2.85
CA MET A 191 -4.04 23.61 -1.52
C MET A 191 -5.00 24.20 -0.48
N ALA A 192 -5.79 25.21 -0.84
CA ALA A 192 -6.80 25.77 0.04
C ALA A 192 -7.87 24.72 0.40
N VAL A 193 -8.35 23.94 -0.57
CA VAL A 193 -9.32 22.84 -0.36
C VAL A 193 -8.72 21.75 0.53
N LEU A 194 -7.48 21.32 0.25
CA LEU A 194 -6.78 20.32 1.05
C LEU A 194 -6.63 20.78 2.50
N ASN A 195 -6.24 22.04 2.72
CA ASN A 195 -6.11 22.62 4.06
C ASN A 195 -7.45 22.67 4.81
N SER A 196 -8.53 23.13 4.17
CA SER A 196 -9.84 23.24 4.84
C SER A 196 -10.39 21.88 5.24
N GLU A 197 -10.20 20.89 4.38
CA GLU A 197 -10.76 19.56 4.60
C GLU A 197 -9.86 18.68 5.47
N TYR A 198 -8.55 18.96 5.53
CA TYR A 198 -7.63 18.22 6.38
C TYR A 198 -8.05 18.24 7.85
N ALA A 199 -8.65 19.34 8.33
CA ALA A 199 -9.20 19.42 9.68
C ALA A 199 -10.27 18.33 9.94
N VAL A 200 -11.08 18.00 8.94
CA VAL A 200 -12.09 16.92 9.02
C VAL A 200 -11.42 15.56 9.08
N PHE A 201 -10.38 15.35 8.28
CA PHE A 201 -9.57 14.13 8.31
C PHE A 201 -8.89 13.93 9.67
N GLU A 202 -8.20 14.96 10.15
CA GLU A 202 -7.49 14.96 11.44
C GLU A 202 -8.44 14.72 12.60
N LEU A 203 -9.58 15.43 12.65
CA LEU A 203 -10.59 15.23 13.70
C LEU A 203 -11.11 13.79 13.69
N SER A 204 -11.45 13.25 12.52
CA SER A 204 -11.94 11.88 12.37
C SER A 204 -10.89 10.85 12.80
N LEU A 205 -9.62 11.08 12.48
CA LEU A 205 -8.49 10.24 12.89
C LEU A 205 -8.30 10.27 14.42
N MET A 206 -8.33 11.46 15.02
CA MET A 206 -8.19 11.63 16.46
C MET A 206 -9.36 11.00 17.23
N GLU A 207 -10.59 11.11 16.72
CA GLU A 207 -11.75 10.40 17.27
C GLU A 207 -11.59 8.87 17.15
N ALA A 208 -11.10 8.36 16.02
CA ALA A 208 -10.84 6.94 15.85
C ALA A 208 -9.82 6.43 16.86
N ILE A 209 -8.70 7.15 17.05
CA ILE A 209 -7.67 6.85 18.06
C ILE A 209 -8.31 6.80 19.47
N LYS A 210 -9.14 7.79 19.80
CA LYS A 210 -9.83 7.85 21.09
C LYS A 210 -10.73 6.63 21.31
N LEU A 211 -11.54 6.24 20.33
CA LEU A 211 -12.41 5.06 20.43
C LEU A 211 -11.63 3.76 20.58
N ILE A 212 -10.50 3.62 19.87
CA ILE A 212 -9.62 2.46 20.04
C ILE A 212 -8.99 2.43 21.44
N ARG A 213 -8.52 3.58 21.94
CA ARG A 213 -7.98 3.71 23.31
C ARG A 213 -9.01 3.32 24.36
N GLU A 214 -10.25 3.78 24.23
CA GLU A 214 -11.36 3.43 25.12
C GLU A 214 -11.67 1.93 25.06
N ALA A 215 -11.66 1.32 23.86
CA ALA A 215 -11.82 -0.13 23.72
C ALA A 215 -10.67 -0.90 24.40
N ARG A 216 -9.42 -0.44 24.26
CA ARG A 216 -8.25 -1.02 24.92
C ARG A 216 -8.31 -0.89 26.43
N ALA A 217 -8.76 0.26 26.95
CA ALA A 217 -8.85 0.53 28.38
C ALA A 217 -9.78 -0.45 29.13
N ARG A 218 -10.70 -1.11 28.41
CA ARG A 218 -11.56 -2.19 28.94
C ARG A 218 -10.81 -3.51 29.15
N LYS A 219 -9.52 -3.57 28.82
CA LYS A 219 -8.61 -4.72 28.97
C LYS A 219 -9.21 -6.01 28.37
N PRO A 220 -9.53 -6.01 27.06
CA PRO A 220 -10.05 -7.20 26.41
C PRO A 220 -9.02 -8.33 26.49
N ARG A 221 -9.50 -9.57 26.60
CA ARG A 221 -8.61 -10.74 26.65
C ARG A 221 -7.91 -10.91 25.31
N SER A 222 -6.59 -11.09 25.33
CA SER A 222 -5.74 -11.19 24.14
C SER A 222 -6.07 -12.37 23.22
N ASN A 223 -6.73 -13.41 23.74
CA ASN A 223 -7.19 -14.57 22.99
C ASN A 223 -8.69 -14.52 22.63
N ASN A 224 -9.42 -13.45 23.00
CA ASN A 224 -10.82 -13.29 22.63
C ASN A 224 -10.95 -12.23 21.53
N TYR A 225 -11.02 -12.69 20.29
CA TYR A 225 -11.15 -11.80 19.14
C TYR A 225 -12.46 -11.01 19.13
N LYS A 226 -13.55 -11.57 19.66
CA LYS A 226 -14.83 -10.85 19.76
C LYS A 226 -14.71 -9.62 20.65
N ASP A 227 -13.99 -9.74 21.77
CA ASP A 227 -13.77 -8.61 22.67
C ASP A 227 -12.82 -7.59 22.05
N GLN A 228 -11.75 -8.03 21.39
CA GLN A 228 -10.78 -7.14 20.74
C GLN A 228 -11.38 -6.38 19.56
N PHE A 229 -12.21 -7.03 18.74
CA PHE A 229 -12.79 -6.39 17.54
C PHE A 229 -14.22 -5.91 17.73
N ARG A 230 -14.73 -5.83 18.96
CA ARG A 230 -16.05 -5.28 19.26
C ARG A 230 -16.25 -3.87 18.71
N ILE A 231 -15.21 -3.05 18.76
CA ILE A 231 -15.26 -1.69 18.20
C ILE A 231 -15.45 -1.68 16.68
N VAL A 232 -14.87 -2.66 15.98
CA VAL A 232 -15.04 -2.82 14.51
C VAL A 232 -16.48 -3.17 14.17
N LEU A 233 -17.10 -4.08 14.93
CA LEU A 233 -18.52 -4.42 14.77
C LEU A 233 -19.42 -3.21 15.02
N ILE A 234 -19.16 -2.43 16.08
CA ILE A 234 -19.90 -1.19 16.36
C ILE A 234 -19.76 -0.19 15.20
N SER A 235 -18.56 -0.01 14.66
CA SER A 235 -18.34 0.85 13.50
C SER A 235 -19.08 0.35 12.25
N LEU A 236 -19.11 -0.96 12.00
CA LEU A 236 -19.89 -1.54 10.90
C LEU A 236 -21.39 -1.29 11.06
N ASP A 237 -21.94 -1.49 12.27
CA ASP A 237 -23.36 -1.21 12.56
C ASP A 237 -23.70 0.28 12.38
N ASN A 238 -22.80 1.16 12.80
CA ASN A 238 -22.93 2.60 12.55
C ASN A 238 -22.97 2.92 11.06
N LEU A 239 -22.10 2.32 10.25
CA LEU A 239 -22.09 2.51 8.79
C LEU A 239 -23.39 2.03 8.14
N VAL A 240 -23.95 0.89 8.58
CA VAL A 240 -25.27 0.42 8.13
C VAL A 240 -26.35 1.46 8.44
N ARG A 241 -26.34 2.03 9.64
CA ARG A 241 -27.31 3.05 10.06
C ARG A 241 -27.17 4.34 9.27
N LEU A 242 -25.94 4.82 9.03
CA LEU A 242 -25.67 6.03 8.26
C LEU A 242 -26.02 5.84 6.77
N ALA A 243 -25.79 4.64 6.22
CA ALA A 243 -26.22 4.29 4.87
C ALA A 243 -27.74 4.41 4.68
N LYS A 244 -28.53 3.90 5.64
CA LYS A 244 -29.99 4.02 5.62
C LYS A 244 -30.49 5.47 5.66
N LYS A 245 -29.67 6.40 6.17
CA LYS A 245 -29.96 7.84 6.22
C LYS A 245 -29.38 8.64 5.05
N GLY A 246 -28.57 8.02 4.19
CA GLY A 246 -27.85 8.72 3.13
C GLY A 246 -26.65 9.55 3.62
N GLU A 247 -26.11 9.26 4.81
CA GLU A 247 -25.08 10.07 5.50
C GLU A 247 -23.67 9.42 5.41
N LEU A 248 -23.39 8.63 4.37
CA LEU A 248 -22.11 7.92 4.22
C LEU A 248 -20.90 8.81 3.93
N ASP A 249 -21.16 10.08 3.58
CA ASP A 249 -20.15 11.09 3.29
C ASP A 249 -19.90 12.02 4.50
N SER A 250 -20.50 11.72 5.65
CA SER A 250 -20.29 12.49 6.89
C SER A 250 -18.94 12.20 7.56
N PRO A 251 -18.41 13.13 8.38
CA PRO A 251 -17.20 12.89 9.18
C PRO A 251 -17.31 11.64 10.08
N HIS A 252 -18.48 11.40 10.66
CA HIS A 252 -18.74 10.21 11.48
C HIS A 252 -18.65 8.92 10.66
N ALA A 253 -19.20 8.89 9.44
CA ALA A 253 -19.05 7.76 8.54
C ALA A 253 -17.58 7.56 8.14
N PHE A 254 -16.85 8.64 7.91
CA PHE A 254 -15.43 8.58 7.58
C PHE A 254 -14.60 7.98 8.73
N ARG A 255 -14.79 8.44 9.98
CA ARG A 255 -14.18 7.83 11.18
C ARG A 255 -14.44 6.32 11.28
N ASP A 256 -15.70 5.89 11.13
CA ASP A 256 -16.05 4.47 11.21
C ASP A 256 -15.43 3.67 10.04
N LYS A 257 -15.36 4.25 8.83
CA LYS A 257 -14.62 3.67 7.70
C LYS A 257 -13.13 3.54 8.00
N MET A 258 -12.50 4.50 8.70
CA MET A 258 -11.08 4.45 9.08
C MET A 258 -10.79 3.31 10.06
N ILE A 259 -11.62 3.15 11.10
CA ILE A 259 -11.50 2.06 12.08
C ILE A 259 -11.55 0.70 11.38
N VAL A 260 -12.58 0.49 10.54
CA VAL A 260 -12.79 -0.80 9.87
C VAL A 260 -11.70 -1.06 8.83
N ALA A 261 -11.36 -0.09 7.99
CA ALA A 261 -10.33 -0.25 6.96
C ALA A 261 -8.95 -0.50 7.55
N THR A 262 -8.55 0.28 8.56
CA THR A 262 -7.26 0.10 9.25
C THR A 262 -7.19 -1.30 9.86
N THR A 263 -8.26 -1.73 10.53
CA THR A 263 -8.31 -3.07 11.12
C THR A 263 -8.20 -4.15 10.05
N LEU A 264 -8.97 -4.05 8.96
CA LEU A 264 -8.94 -5.01 7.86
C LEU A 264 -7.55 -5.11 7.22
N ILE A 265 -6.92 -3.98 6.88
CA ILE A 265 -5.57 -3.95 6.32
C ILE A 265 -4.60 -4.62 7.29
N TYR A 266 -4.68 -4.30 8.58
CA TYR A 266 -3.83 -4.86 9.62
C TYR A 266 -3.97 -6.39 9.73
N ILE A 267 -5.19 -6.90 9.94
CA ILE A 267 -5.41 -8.34 10.16
C ILE A 267 -5.24 -9.18 8.89
N GLN A 268 -5.33 -8.59 7.70
CA GLN A 268 -5.09 -9.27 6.42
C GLN A 268 -3.61 -9.35 6.07
N ASP A 269 -2.76 -8.47 6.62
CA ASP A 269 -1.33 -8.43 6.31
C ASP A 269 -0.58 -9.68 6.81
N GLU A 270 0.43 -10.12 6.07
CA GLU A 270 1.27 -11.28 6.39
C GLU A 270 2.00 -11.16 7.71
N PHE A 271 2.21 -9.94 8.21
CA PHE A 271 2.75 -9.68 9.55
C PHE A 271 1.91 -10.32 10.66
N VAL A 272 0.59 -10.41 10.47
CA VAL A 272 -0.33 -10.98 11.47
C VAL A 272 -0.53 -12.47 11.20
N GLU A 273 -0.17 -13.30 12.17
CA GLU A 273 -0.47 -14.73 12.14
C GLU A 273 -1.99 -14.97 12.26
N LYS A 274 -2.53 -15.85 11.43
CA LYS A 274 -3.98 -16.05 11.26
C LYS A 274 -4.38 -17.48 11.63
N ASP A 275 -5.02 -17.62 12.78
CA ASP A 275 -5.69 -18.86 13.17
C ASP A 275 -7.07 -19.01 12.47
N PRO A 276 -7.77 -20.15 12.63
CA PRO A 276 -9.07 -20.37 12.02
C PRO A 276 -10.18 -19.40 12.46
N GLU A 277 -10.13 -18.87 13.69
CA GLU A 277 -11.14 -17.94 14.20
C GLU A 277 -10.94 -16.54 13.59
N LEU A 278 -9.70 -16.06 13.57
CA LEU A 278 -9.36 -14.79 12.93
C LEU A 278 -9.69 -14.81 11.43
N LYS A 279 -9.44 -15.91 10.73
CA LYS A 279 -9.84 -16.06 9.31
C LYS A 279 -11.33 -15.89 9.08
N LYS A 280 -12.18 -16.45 9.97
CA LYS A 280 -13.64 -16.28 9.89
C LYS A 280 -14.06 -14.83 10.14
N LEU A 281 -13.44 -14.17 11.11
CA LEU A 281 -13.70 -12.75 11.39
C LEU A 281 -13.28 -11.84 10.23
N ILE A 282 -12.14 -12.13 9.60
CA ILE A 282 -11.71 -11.42 8.38
C ILE A 282 -12.79 -11.54 7.30
N GLN A 283 -13.27 -12.75 7.02
CA GLN A 283 -14.32 -12.96 6.03
C GLN A 283 -15.59 -12.17 6.36
N LEU A 284 -16.04 -12.21 7.61
CA LEU A 284 -17.19 -11.44 8.07
C LEU A 284 -17.00 -9.93 7.87
N PHE A 285 -15.87 -9.38 8.32
CA PHE A 285 -15.59 -7.94 8.19
C PHE A 285 -15.48 -7.51 6.73
N VAL A 286 -14.86 -8.32 5.86
CA VAL A 286 -14.79 -8.04 4.43
C VAL A 286 -16.20 -8.00 3.83
N SER A 287 -17.03 -9.02 4.09
CA SER A 287 -18.40 -9.10 3.58
C SER A 287 -19.26 -7.93 4.03
N LEU A 288 -19.15 -7.52 5.31
CA LEU A 288 -19.91 -6.40 5.86
C LEU A 288 -19.41 -5.04 5.41
N TYR A 289 -18.10 -4.90 5.18
CA TYR A 289 -17.49 -3.62 4.81
C TYR A 289 -17.60 -3.31 3.31
N TYR A 290 -17.66 -4.33 2.45
CA TYR A 290 -17.63 -4.15 1.00
C TYR A 290 -18.71 -3.19 0.48
N GLN A 291 -19.91 -3.23 1.05
CA GLN A 291 -21.03 -2.33 0.72
C GLN A 291 -20.79 -0.84 1.07
N PHE A 292 -19.75 -0.53 1.86
CA PHE A 292 -19.40 0.84 2.28
C PHE A 292 -18.07 1.34 1.71
N ARG A 293 -17.40 0.51 0.89
CA ARG A 293 -16.09 0.77 0.28
C ARG A 293 -16.19 1.61 -1.01
N ASP A 294 -17.10 2.58 -1.02
CA ASP A 294 -17.33 3.56 -2.09
C ASP A 294 -18.31 3.11 -3.20
N LYS A 295 -19.13 4.05 -3.68
CA LYS A 295 -20.24 3.79 -4.61
C LYS A 295 -19.72 3.55 -6.03
N HIS A 296 -19.51 2.29 -6.39
CA HIS A 296 -19.66 1.84 -7.79
C HIS A 296 -21.05 1.27 -8.09
N TYR A 297 -22.03 1.46 -7.19
CA TYR A 297 -23.39 1.03 -7.38
C TYR A 297 -24.38 2.15 -7.03
N THR A 298 -24.72 2.95 -8.06
CA THR A 298 -26.09 3.37 -8.45
C THR A 298 -26.00 4.51 -9.49
N SER A 299 -25.40 4.26 -10.66
CA SER A 299 -25.69 5.04 -11.87
C SER A 299 -26.69 4.31 -12.79
N VAL A 300 -27.13 3.10 -12.42
CA VAL A 300 -28.04 2.27 -13.23
C VAL A 300 -29.53 2.54 -12.94
N GLU A 301 -29.90 3.02 -11.76
CA GLU A 301 -31.32 3.25 -11.42
C GLU A 301 -31.86 4.64 -11.80
N LYS A 302 -31.01 5.65 -12.02
CA LYS A 302 -31.47 6.96 -12.52
C LYS A 302 -31.72 7.01 -14.03
N LYS A 303 -31.42 5.94 -14.78
CA LYS A 303 -31.76 5.82 -16.22
C LYS A 303 -33.00 4.95 -16.50
N ARG A 304 -33.62 4.36 -15.48
CA ARG A 304 -34.84 3.53 -15.65
C ARG A 304 -36.16 4.21 -15.28
N VAL A 305 -36.13 5.45 -14.81
CA VAL A 305 -37.33 6.28 -14.60
C VAL A 305 -37.31 7.43 -15.60
N GLY A 306 -37.46 7.09 -16.88
CA GLY A 306 -37.34 8.04 -17.98
C GLY A 306 -37.93 7.56 -19.30
N ILE A 307 -38.88 6.62 -19.26
CA ILE A 307 -39.77 6.33 -20.38
C ILE A 307 -41.18 6.56 -19.83
N LYS A 308 -41.72 7.75 -20.09
CA LYS A 308 -43.16 7.99 -20.00
C LYS A 308 -43.77 7.42 -21.27
N GLU A 309 -44.51 6.33 -21.13
CA GLU A 309 -45.62 6.03 -22.02
C GLU A 309 -46.78 6.95 -21.64
N SER A 310 -47.09 7.88 -22.54
CA SER A 310 -48.42 8.47 -22.86
C SER A 310 -48.21 9.82 -23.53
#